data_AF-A0A6J3M1S1-F1
#
_entry.id   AF-A0A6J3M1S1-F1
#
_cell.length_a   1.000
_cell.length_b   1.000
_cell.length_c   1.000
_cell.angle_alpha   90.00
_cell.angle_beta   90.00
_cell.angle_gamma   90.00
#
_symmetry.space_group_name_H-M   'P 1'
#
loop_
_entity.id
_entity.type
_entity.pdbx_description
1 polymer ?
#
loop_
_entity_poly.entity_id
_entity_poly.type
_entity_poly.pdbx_seq_one_letter_code
_entity_poly.pdbx_strand_id
1 'polypeptide(L)'
;MPSGKLRCTSDYRRPETQNPGDFWWISKHKWNELMADLSDSTKSATAHTKRYKYDLAGRLMETGEGVSPIISCTTCLKKGVVCKVRRDPESRFMACAYCSFKSIRQCNAAMGVPQGPQISSQADTSCSLVEALATSANGVQTTNPEHSAKDDDDDGDELSLEDFTSQIMNRVYQVIRSTNDALVPILVDRIRDEFRTKIQSQIQVGILEQLKSQTDSDSQLARNNQLQELQRRLETKIGDQIHDHIRAVVQEEICATKQQQQQQQQQQQQLQCDILATLQGLISKAATQIKEEVLLDLHDEHRERSIALPLDVEPVRETNQLREEVLRLKVQMDALYSLLAAGRQ
;
A
#
# COMPACT_ATOMS: atom_id res chain seq x y z
N MET A 1 -1.90 -16.85 25.68
CA MET A 1 -2.87 -16.93 24.57
C MET A 1 -3.84 -15.77 24.73
N PRO A 2 -4.05 -14.92 23.72
CA PRO A 2 -4.91 -13.76 23.87
C PRO A 2 -6.38 -14.19 23.92
N SER A 3 -7.03 -13.90 25.03
CA SER A 3 -8.45 -14.11 25.29
C SER A 3 -9.27 -13.11 24.48
N GLY A 4 -9.34 -13.32 23.16
CA GLY A 4 -10.32 -12.61 22.33
C GLY A 4 -11.70 -12.89 22.88
N LYS A 5 -12.48 -11.84 23.19
CA LYS A 5 -13.90 -11.94 23.55
C LYS A 5 -14.58 -12.90 22.56
N LEU A 6 -14.87 -14.12 23.02
CA LEU A 6 -15.65 -15.09 22.26
C LEU A 6 -17.01 -14.44 22.03
N ARG A 7 -17.27 -14.00 20.80
CA ARG A 7 -18.63 -13.59 20.40
C ARG A 7 -19.55 -14.73 20.77
N CYS A 8 -20.69 -14.39 21.38
CA CYS A 8 -21.68 -15.35 21.84
C CYS A 8 -21.99 -16.34 20.70
N THR A 9 -21.99 -17.64 21.00
CA THR A 9 -22.16 -18.73 20.02
C THR A 9 -23.55 -18.76 19.37
N SER A 10 -24.43 -17.82 19.73
CA SER A 10 -25.81 -17.66 19.28
C SER A 10 -25.97 -17.11 17.86
N ASP A 11 -24.93 -16.52 17.27
CA ASP A 11 -25.12 -15.66 16.07
C ASP A 11 -24.77 -16.35 14.73
N TYR A 12 -24.50 -17.66 14.74
CA TYR A 12 -24.20 -18.41 13.52
C TYR A 12 -25.48 -18.88 12.81
N ARG A 13 -25.64 -18.48 11.55
CA ARG A 13 -26.77 -18.83 10.69
C ARG A 13 -26.36 -19.84 9.62
N ARG A 14 -27.27 -20.76 9.31
CA ARG A 14 -27.17 -21.62 8.11
C ARG A 14 -27.49 -20.80 6.86
N PRO A 15 -26.69 -20.88 5.78
CA PRO A 15 -27.06 -20.34 4.49
C PRO A 15 -28.45 -20.78 4.01
N GLU A 16 -29.16 -19.87 3.34
CA GLU A 16 -30.51 -20.09 2.82
C GLU A 16 -30.57 -20.37 1.31
N THR A 17 -29.43 -20.30 0.60
CA THR A 17 -29.38 -20.66 -0.82
C THR A 17 -30.00 -22.04 -1.06
N GLN A 18 -30.87 -22.11 -2.07
CA GLN A 18 -31.49 -23.34 -2.53
C GLN A 18 -30.68 -24.02 -3.63
N ASN A 19 -29.70 -23.32 -4.23
CA ASN A 19 -28.91 -23.82 -5.35
C ASN A 19 -27.73 -24.66 -4.84
N PRO A 20 -27.71 -25.99 -5.08
CA PRO A 20 -26.60 -26.84 -4.65
C PRO A 20 -25.28 -26.54 -5.38
N GLY A 21 -25.33 -25.81 -6.50
CA GLY A 21 -24.14 -25.36 -7.24
C GLY A 21 -23.39 -24.20 -6.57
N ASP A 22 -24.03 -23.49 -5.63
CA ASP A 22 -23.40 -22.38 -4.92
C ASP A 22 -22.34 -22.91 -3.94
N PHE A 23 -21.15 -22.31 -3.93
CA PHE A 23 -20.04 -22.81 -3.11
C PHE A 23 -20.28 -22.74 -1.60
N TRP A 24 -21.25 -21.94 -1.15
CA TRP A 24 -21.63 -21.79 0.25
C TRP A 24 -22.91 -22.56 0.60
N TRP A 25 -23.46 -23.34 -0.32
CA TRP A 25 -24.60 -24.21 -0.05
C TRP A 25 -24.25 -25.30 0.96
N ILE A 26 -25.17 -25.58 1.88
CA ILE A 26 -25.07 -26.70 2.80
C ILE A 26 -26.45 -27.28 3.12
N SER A 27 -26.57 -28.60 3.05
CA SER A 27 -27.81 -29.30 3.41
C SER A 27 -28.15 -29.11 4.89
N LYS A 28 -29.44 -29.10 5.22
CA LYS A 28 -29.91 -29.01 6.61
C LYS A 28 -29.32 -30.12 7.49
N HIS A 29 -29.24 -31.33 6.95
CA HIS A 29 -28.65 -32.47 7.64
C HIS A 29 -27.17 -32.23 7.97
N LYS A 30 -26.36 -31.80 6.99
CA LYS A 30 -24.93 -31.52 7.20
C LYS A 30 -24.68 -30.36 8.16
N TRP A 31 -25.55 -29.34 8.14
CA TRP A 31 -25.48 -28.26 9.12
C TRP A 31 -25.75 -28.75 10.54
N ASN A 32 -26.75 -29.62 10.72
CA ASN A 32 -27.06 -30.20 12.03
C ASN A 32 -25.91 -31.10 12.53
N GLU A 33 -25.27 -31.88 11.66
CA GLU A 33 -24.06 -32.63 12.01
C GLU A 33 -22.94 -31.70 12.48
N LEU A 34 -22.68 -30.60 11.77
CA LEU A 34 -21.69 -29.59 12.18
C LEU A 34 -22.03 -28.99 13.55
N MET A 35 -23.32 -28.78 13.85
CA MET A 35 -23.75 -28.28 15.16
C MET A 35 -23.57 -29.32 16.27
N ALA A 36 -23.80 -30.60 15.99
CA ALA A 36 -23.58 -31.69 16.93
C ALA A 36 -22.08 -31.89 17.22
N ASP A 37 -21.22 -31.81 16.20
CA ASP A 37 -19.77 -31.92 16.33
C ASP A 37 -19.14 -30.79 17.18
N LEU A 38 -19.85 -29.69 17.44
CA LEU A 38 -19.36 -28.63 18.35
C LEU A 38 -19.34 -29.06 19.81
N SER A 39 -20.23 -29.98 20.19
CA SER A 39 -20.30 -30.55 21.55
C SER A 39 -19.27 -31.65 21.78
N ASP A 40 -18.71 -32.22 20.71
CA ASP A 40 -17.62 -33.21 20.77
C ASP A 40 -16.27 -32.48 20.86
N SER A 41 -15.58 -32.62 22.01
CA SER A 41 -14.31 -31.92 22.27
C SER A 41 -13.22 -32.24 21.25
N THR A 42 -13.26 -33.42 20.62
CA THR A 42 -12.26 -33.84 19.63
C THR A 42 -12.46 -33.19 18.27
N LYS A 43 -13.71 -32.80 17.94
CA LYS A 43 -14.08 -32.22 16.64
C LYS A 43 -14.42 -30.74 16.70
N SER A 44 -14.65 -30.21 17.91
CA SER A 44 -15.19 -28.88 18.15
C SER A 44 -14.45 -27.77 17.39
N ALA A 45 -13.12 -27.79 17.39
CA ALA A 45 -12.32 -26.78 16.68
C ALA A 45 -12.59 -26.78 15.16
N THR A 46 -12.58 -27.97 14.53
CA THR A 46 -12.81 -28.11 13.09
C THR A 46 -14.25 -27.77 12.72
N ALA A 47 -15.21 -28.20 13.54
CA ALA A 47 -16.63 -27.87 13.37
C ALA A 47 -16.85 -26.36 13.47
N HIS A 48 -16.20 -25.68 14.43
CA HIS A 48 -16.27 -24.23 14.60
C HIS A 48 -15.74 -23.49 13.37
N THR A 49 -14.59 -23.89 12.84
CA THR A 49 -14.02 -23.29 11.63
C THR A 49 -14.92 -23.50 10.40
N LYS A 50 -15.45 -24.72 10.20
CA LYS A 50 -16.36 -25.01 9.07
C LYS A 50 -17.66 -24.21 9.18
N ARG A 51 -18.28 -24.20 10.36
CA ARG A 51 -19.50 -23.42 10.62
C ARG A 51 -19.29 -21.94 10.33
N TYR A 52 -18.19 -21.36 10.84
CA TYR A 52 -17.84 -19.96 10.60
C TYR A 52 -17.72 -19.65 9.10
N LYS A 53 -17.09 -20.52 8.32
CA LYS A 53 -16.94 -20.33 6.87
C LYS A 53 -18.28 -20.29 6.14
N TYR A 54 -19.17 -21.23 6.44
CA TYR A 54 -20.50 -21.26 5.84
C TYR A 54 -21.35 -20.06 6.26
N ASP A 55 -21.37 -19.72 7.55
CA ASP A 55 -22.07 -18.55 8.06
C ASP A 55 -21.58 -17.26 7.38
N LEU A 56 -20.26 -17.02 7.38
CA LEU A 56 -19.67 -15.83 6.79
C LEU A 56 -19.99 -15.75 5.29
N ALA A 57 -19.82 -16.85 4.55
CA ALA A 57 -20.11 -16.87 3.12
C ALA A 57 -21.60 -16.65 2.85
N GLY A 58 -22.50 -17.29 3.60
CA GLY A 58 -23.94 -17.07 3.50
C GLY A 58 -24.32 -15.62 3.77
N ARG A 59 -23.80 -15.02 4.85
CA ARG A 59 -24.05 -13.60 5.18
C ARG A 59 -23.59 -12.66 4.06
N LEU A 60 -22.36 -12.83 3.58
CA LEU A 60 -21.85 -11.99 2.51
C LEU A 60 -22.61 -12.19 1.19
N MET A 61 -23.02 -13.42 0.87
CA MET A 61 -23.67 -13.70 -0.42
C MET A 61 -25.17 -13.35 -0.42
N GLU A 62 -25.87 -13.57 0.68
CA GLU A 62 -27.33 -13.53 0.78
C GLU A 62 -27.88 -12.27 1.43
N THR A 63 -27.07 -11.54 2.23
CA THR A 63 -27.53 -10.34 2.95
C THR A 63 -26.85 -9.07 2.46
N GLY A 64 -27.26 -7.92 3.02
CA GLY A 64 -26.63 -6.62 2.74
C GLY A 64 -25.24 -6.42 3.34
N GLU A 65 -24.72 -7.39 4.11
CA GLU A 65 -23.36 -7.33 4.66
C GLU A 65 -22.28 -7.46 3.60
N GLY A 66 -22.59 -8.17 2.51
CA GLY A 66 -21.71 -8.28 1.36
C GLY A 66 -21.97 -7.18 0.34
N VAL A 67 -20.91 -6.54 -0.11
CA VAL A 67 -20.91 -5.57 -1.20
C VAL A 67 -20.05 -6.08 -2.35
N SER A 68 -20.45 -5.76 -3.57
CA SER A 68 -19.61 -6.01 -4.74
C SER A 68 -18.43 -5.03 -4.69
N PRO A 69 -17.18 -5.49 -4.80
CA PRO A 69 -16.03 -4.60 -4.94
C PRO A 69 -16.07 -3.90 -6.30
N ILE A 70 -15.33 -2.78 -6.47
CA ILE A 70 -15.15 -2.12 -7.78
C ILE A 70 -14.57 -3.13 -8.79
N ILE A 71 -13.57 -3.90 -8.37
CA ILE A 71 -12.92 -4.92 -9.19
C ILE A 71 -13.07 -6.29 -8.51
N SER A 72 -13.68 -7.23 -9.21
CA SER A 72 -13.78 -8.62 -8.74
C SER A 72 -12.40 -9.26 -8.62
N CYS A 73 -12.17 -10.10 -7.61
CA CYS A 73 -10.89 -10.79 -7.53
C CYS A 73 -10.67 -11.75 -8.72
N THR A 74 -9.41 -11.93 -9.11
CA THR A 74 -9.02 -12.76 -10.26
C THR A 74 -9.53 -14.19 -10.13
N THR A 75 -9.58 -14.72 -8.91
CA THR A 75 -10.12 -16.06 -8.63
C THR A 75 -11.61 -16.16 -8.89
N CYS A 76 -12.39 -15.19 -8.41
CA CYS A 76 -13.84 -15.17 -8.64
C CYS A 76 -14.15 -15.00 -10.13
N LEU A 77 -13.41 -14.12 -10.80
CA LEU A 77 -13.52 -13.90 -12.25
C LEU A 77 -13.27 -15.19 -13.04
N LYS A 78 -12.15 -15.88 -12.77
CA LYS A 78 -11.81 -17.17 -13.43
C LYS A 78 -12.81 -18.28 -13.15
N LYS A 79 -13.48 -18.27 -11.99
CA LYS A 79 -14.48 -19.26 -11.61
C LYS A 79 -15.90 -18.90 -12.04
N GLY A 80 -16.11 -17.70 -12.58
CA GLY A 80 -17.45 -17.22 -12.93
C GLY A 80 -18.39 -17.11 -11.72
N VAL A 81 -17.85 -16.82 -10.53
CA VAL A 81 -18.66 -16.65 -9.31
C VAL A 81 -18.74 -15.17 -8.93
N VAL A 82 -19.89 -14.76 -8.39
CA VAL A 82 -20.09 -13.38 -7.93
C VAL A 82 -19.14 -13.07 -6.76
N CYS A 83 -18.33 -12.01 -6.91
CA CYS A 83 -17.39 -11.58 -5.88
C CYS A 83 -18.09 -10.62 -4.91
N LYS A 84 -18.28 -11.02 -3.66
CA LYS A 84 -18.74 -10.12 -2.58
C LYS A 84 -17.74 -10.07 -1.43
N VAL A 85 -17.46 -8.87 -0.94
CA VAL A 85 -16.59 -8.59 0.22
C VAL A 85 -17.42 -8.01 1.36
N ARG A 86 -16.89 -8.03 2.58
CA ARG A 86 -17.54 -7.42 3.74
C ARG A 86 -17.59 -5.90 3.57
N ARG A 87 -18.73 -5.27 3.89
CA ARG A 87 -18.91 -3.81 3.83
C ARG A 87 -17.99 -3.04 4.78
N ASP A 88 -17.60 -3.65 5.89
CA ASP A 88 -16.87 -3.00 6.98
C ASP A 88 -15.40 -2.69 6.61
N PRO A 89 -15.03 -1.41 6.45
CA PRO A 89 -13.68 -1.01 6.03
C PRO A 89 -12.63 -1.24 7.12
N GLU A 90 -13.01 -1.40 8.39
CA GLU A 90 -12.06 -1.62 9.49
C GLU A 90 -11.52 -3.06 9.52
N SER A 91 -12.12 -3.96 8.75
CA SER A 91 -11.66 -5.34 8.67
C SER A 91 -10.37 -5.42 7.85
N ARG A 92 -9.22 -5.45 8.54
CA ARG A 92 -7.86 -5.58 7.95
C ARG A 92 -7.67 -6.78 7.01
N PHE A 93 -8.62 -7.70 6.94
CA PHE A 93 -8.59 -8.88 6.08
C PHE A 93 -9.83 -8.93 5.17
N MET A 94 -9.84 -8.09 4.12
CA MET A 94 -10.93 -8.04 3.12
C MET A 94 -10.81 -9.14 2.05
N ALA A 95 -10.81 -10.41 2.47
CA ALA A 95 -11.03 -11.49 1.51
C ALA A 95 -12.51 -11.55 1.11
N CYS A 96 -12.81 -11.77 -0.18
CA CYS A 96 -14.17 -12.02 -0.62
C CYS A 96 -14.72 -13.34 -0.06
N ALA A 97 -16.04 -13.52 -0.10
CA ALA A 97 -16.74 -14.70 0.42
C ALA A 97 -16.13 -16.01 -0.11
N TYR A 98 -15.90 -16.11 -1.42
CA TYR A 98 -15.32 -17.31 -2.05
C TYR A 98 -13.89 -17.58 -1.57
N CYS A 99 -13.01 -16.59 -1.63
CA CYS A 99 -11.60 -16.75 -1.24
C CYS A 99 -11.47 -17.05 0.26
N SER A 100 -12.27 -16.39 1.11
CA SER A 100 -12.32 -16.67 2.55
C SER A 100 -12.77 -18.11 2.83
N PHE A 101 -13.84 -18.55 2.15
CA PHE A 101 -14.37 -19.91 2.27
C PHE A 101 -13.33 -20.98 1.86
N LYS A 102 -12.65 -20.77 0.73
CA LYS A 102 -11.60 -21.66 0.20
C LYS A 102 -10.23 -21.45 0.84
N SER A 103 -10.10 -20.55 1.83
CA SER A 103 -8.82 -20.21 2.49
C SER A 103 -7.71 -19.74 1.53
N ILE A 104 -8.08 -19.00 0.48
CA ILE A 104 -7.14 -18.41 -0.47
C ILE A 104 -6.57 -17.12 0.14
N ARG A 105 -5.25 -17.10 0.36
CA ARG A 105 -4.56 -15.99 1.06
C ARG A 105 -4.35 -14.73 0.21
N GLN A 106 -4.40 -14.86 -1.11
CA GLN A 106 -4.11 -13.77 -2.07
C GLN A 106 -5.40 -13.25 -2.74
N CYS A 107 -6.39 -12.87 -1.94
CA CYS A 107 -7.61 -12.27 -2.48
C CYS A 107 -7.37 -10.77 -2.77
N ASN A 108 -7.46 -10.36 -4.02
CA ASN A 108 -7.30 -8.96 -4.46
C ASN A 108 -8.62 -8.17 -4.55
N ALA A 109 -9.74 -8.70 -4.05
CA ALA A 109 -11.05 -7.99 -4.04
C ALA A 109 -11.07 -6.75 -3.13
N ALA A 110 -10.09 -6.58 -2.24
CA ALA A 110 -10.06 -5.54 -1.21
C ALA A 110 -9.68 -4.14 -1.71
N MET A 111 -9.10 -4.02 -2.92
CA MET A 111 -8.39 -2.80 -3.32
C MET A 111 -9.27 -1.68 -3.89
N GLY A 112 -10.60 -1.80 -3.77
CA GLY A 112 -11.50 -0.76 -4.23
C GLY A 112 -12.93 -1.03 -3.84
N VAL A 113 -13.27 -1.01 -2.55
CA VAL A 113 -14.69 -0.80 -2.21
C VAL A 113 -14.92 0.70 -2.41
N PRO A 114 -15.89 1.13 -3.23
CA PRO A 114 -16.21 2.56 -3.32
C PRO A 114 -16.61 2.98 -1.92
N GLN A 115 -15.83 3.87 -1.31
CA GLN A 115 -16.30 4.53 -0.09
C GLN A 115 -17.57 5.26 -0.54
N GLY A 116 -18.73 4.75 -0.10
CA GLY A 116 -20.02 5.37 -0.42
C GLY A 116 -19.95 6.85 -0.05
N PRO A 117 -20.74 7.72 -0.71
CA PRO A 117 -20.62 9.16 -0.60
C PRO A 117 -20.73 9.56 0.88
N GLN A 118 -19.58 9.78 1.51
CA GLN A 118 -19.54 10.52 2.76
C GLN A 118 -19.83 11.95 2.34
N ILE A 119 -20.95 12.46 2.82
CA ILE A 119 -21.29 13.87 2.76
C ILE A 119 -20.19 14.59 3.55
N SER A 120 -19.11 14.96 2.89
CA SER A 120 -18.13 15.90 3.38
C SER A 120 -17.58 16.67 2.20
N SER A 121 -17.77 17.98 2.29
CA SER A 121 -17.43 19.01 1.32
C SER A 121 -15.96 18.96 0.89
N GLN A 122 -15.76 19.13 -0.42
CA GLN A 122 -14.66 19.86 -1.08
C GLN A 122 -13.25 19.75 -0.46
N ALA A 123 -12.33 19.13 -1.18
CA ALA A 123 -11.19 19.83 -1.76
C ALA A 123 -10.44 18.91 -2.73
N ASP A 124 -10.13 19.47 -3.90
CA ASP A 124 -9.36 18.88 -4.97
C ASP A 124 -7.98 18.39 -4.51
N THR A 125 -7.54 17.23 -5.02
CA THR A 125 -6.10 16.94 -5.14
C THR A 125 -5.86 15.91 -6.23
N SER A 126 -5.76 16.43 -7.45
CA SER A 126 -5.00 15.83 -8.54
C SER A 126 -3.55 16.28 -8.35
N CYS A 127 -2.59 15.36 -8.15
CA CYS A 127 -1.19 15.64 -8.48
C CYS A 127 -0.33 14.38 -8.69
N SER A 128 0.03 14.19 -9.96
CA SER A 128 1.33 13.80 -10.53
C SER A 128 2.19 12.76 -9.81
N LEU A 129 2.29 11.58 -10.43
CA LEU A 129 3.12 10.44 -10.05
C LEU A 129 4.18 10.22 -11.14
N VAL A 130 5.30 10.95 -11.07
CA VAL A 130 6.46 10.73 -11.94
C VAL A 130 7.74 10.79 -11.09
N GLU A 131 8.54 9.72 -11.18
CA GLU A 131 9.94 9.54 -10.74
C GLU A 131 10.20 8.40 -9.73
N ALA A 132 10.14 7.16 -10.22
CA ALA A 132 10.78 6.02 -9.56
C ALA A 132 11.36 4.98 -10.55
N LEU A 133 11.98 5.43 -11.65
CA LEU A 133 12.66 4.56 -12.63
C LEU A 133 14.15 4.87 -12.86
N ALA A 134 14.77 5.79 -12.11
CA ALA A 134 16.16 6.22 -12.37
C ALA A 134 17.24 5.52 -11.52
N THR A 135 16.98 4.40 -10.85
CA THR A 135 18.05 3.73 -10.06
C THR A 135 17.93 2.19 -10.06
N SER A 136 18.05 1.58 -11.23
CA SER A 136 18.42 0.15 -11.33
C SER A 136 19.11 -0.16 -12.66
N ALA A 137 20.22 0.54 -12.92
CA ALA A 137 21.21 0.15 -13.92
C ALA A 137 22.54 -0.03 -13.19
N ASN A 138 22.75 -1.22 -12.61
CA ASN A 138 24.08 -1.81 -12.40
C ASN A 138 23.94 -3.24 -11.88
N GLY A 139 24.28 -4.21 -12.73
CA GLY A 139 24.65 -5.57 -12.30
C GLY A 139 23.71 -6.69 -12.75
N VAL A 140 23.55 -6.91 -14.05
CA VAL A 140 23.19 -8.23 -14.57
C VAL A 140 24.25 -8.65 -15.57
N GLN A 141 25.01 -9.68 -15.19
CA GLN A 141 25.98 -10.37 -16.04
C GLN A 141 25.23 -11.07 -17.18
N THR A 142 25.55 -10.66 -18.40
CA THR A 142 25.18 -11.35 -19.63
C THR A 142 26.04 -12.61 -19.77
N THR A 143 25.41 -13.77 -19.61
CA THR A 143 25.94 -15.02 -20.18
C THR A 143 25.14 -15.31 -21.43
N ASN A 144 25.84 -15.28 -22.58
CA ASN A 144 25.31 -15.62 -23.90
C ASN A 144 25.06 -17.13 -23.99
N PRO A 145 23.86 -17.58 -24.38
CA PRO A 145 23.70 -18.81 -25.14
C PRO A 145 23.39 -18.46 -26.59
N GLU A 146 24.28 -18.88 -27.50
CA GLU A 146 24.01 -18.94 -28.93
C GLU A 146 22.80 -19.86 -29.20
N HIS A 147 21.63 -19.27 -29.44
CA HIS A 147 20.47 -19.99 -29.94
C HIS A 147 19.94 -19.34 -31.21
N SER A 148 20.31 -20.02 -32.30
CA SER A 148 19.54 -20.33 -33.50
C SER A 148 18.31 -19.45 -33.75
N ALA A 149 18.44 -18.62 -34.79
CA ALA A 149 17.37 -17.85 -35.41
C ALA A 149 16.17 -18.74 -35.76
N LYS A 150 15.08 -18.54 -35.02
CA LYS A 150 13.73 -18.75 -35.52
C LYS A 150 13.04 -17.41 -35.44
N ASP A 151 12.74 -16.87 -36.61
CA ASP A 151 11.87 -15.72 -36.83
C ASP A 151 10.44 -16.15 -36.46
N ASP A 152 10.12 -16.06 -35.17
CA ASP A 152 8.74 -16.04 -34.71
C ASP A 152 8.38 -14.55 -34.55
N ASP A 153 7.40 -14.10 -35.34
CA ASP A 153 6.83 -12.76 -35.28
C ASP A 153 6.29 -12.50 -33.85
N ASP A 154 7.15 -11.92 -33.01
CA ASP A 154 6.85 -11.46 -31.67
C ASP A 154 5.99 -10.20 -31.80
N ASP A 155 4.68 -10.40 -31.93
CA ASP A 155 3.65 -9.39 -31.71
C ASP A 155 3.86 -8.86 -30.29
N GLY A 156 4.71 -7.85 -30.16
CA GLY A 156 5.02 -7.19 -28.91
C GLY A 156 3.74 -6.62 -28.32
N ASP A 157 3.11 -7.41 -27.44
CA ASP A 157 2.00 -7.01 -26.60
C ASP A 157 2.49 -5.82 -25.76
N GLU A 158 2.27 -4.62 -26.29
CA GLU A 158 2.53 -3.37 -25.63
C GLU A 158 1.65 -3.36 -24.38
N LEU A 159 2.27 -3.67 -23.24
CA LEU A 159 1.59 -3.72 -21.95
C LEU A 159 0.85 -2.41 -21.77
N SER A 160 -0.47 -2.50 -21.64
CA SER A 160 -1.31 -1.35 -21.32
C SER A 160 -0.72 -0.62 -20.13
N LEU A 161 -0.75 0.72 -20.17
CA LEU A 161 -0.31 1.59 -19.07
C LEU A 161 -0.93 1.16 -17.72
N GLU A 162 -2.14 0.59 -17.76
CA GLU A 162 -2.88 0.11 -16.59
C GLU A 162 -2.30 -1.20 -16.02
N ASP A 163 -1.83 -2.11 -16.89
CA ASP A 163 -1.13 -3.33 -16.47
C ASP A 163 0.25 -3.02 -15.91
N PHE A 164 0.95 -2.06 -16.52
CA PHE A 164 2.23 -1.59 -16.02
C PHE A 164 2.10 -0.94 -14.63
N THR A 165 1.12 -0.06 -14.45
CA THR A 165 0.83 0.58 -13.16
C THR A 165 0.46 -0.46 -12.09
N SER A 166 -0.33 -1.48 -12.46
CA SER A 166 -0.69 -2.58 -11.59
C SER A 166 0.52 -3.42 -11.17
N GLN A 167 1.48 -3.65 -12.06
CA GLN A 167 2.72 -4.36 -11.75
C GLN A 167 3.61 -3.58 -10.78
N ILE A 168 3.74 -2.26 -10.96
CA ILE A 168 4.52 -1.41 -10.04
C ILE A 168 3.88 -1.42 -8.65
N MET A 169 2.57 -1.18 -8.55
CA MET A 169 1.88 -1.17 -7.27
C MET A 169 2.00 -2.52 -6.56
N ASN A 170 1.84 -3.64 -7.28
CA ASN A 170 2.02 -4.96 -6.71
C ASN A 170 3.45 -5.19 -6.17
N ARG A 171 4.49 -4.72 -6.90
CA ARG A 171 5.88 -4.81 -6.41
C ARG A 171 6.09 -3.97 -5.16
N VAL A 172 5.59 -2.73 -5.13
CA VAL A 172 5.68 -1.85 -3.94
C VAL A 172 5.00 -2.49 -2.74
N TYR A 173 3.80 -3.05 -2.92
CA TYR A 173 3.09 -3.76 -1.85
C TYR A 173 3.83 -5.02 -1.38
N GLN A 174 4.45 -5.78 -2.28
CA GLN A 174 5.26 -6.94 -1.91
C GLN A 174 6.47 -6.52 -1.07
N VAL A 175 7.15 -5.44 -1.43
CA VAL A 175 8.28 -4.91 -0.66
C VAL A 175 7.83 -4.49 0.73
N ILE A 176 6.80 -3.64 0.84
CA ILE A 176 6.24 -3.19 2.14
C ILE A 176 5.86 -4.39 3.02
N ARG A 177 5.19 -5.39 2.44
CA ARG A 177 4.77 -6.59 3.15
C ARG A 177 5.96 -7.40 3.63
N SER A 178 6.96 -7.62 2.78
CA SER A 178 8.16 -8.38 3.15
C SER A 178 8.94 -7.70 4.27
N THR A 179 9.07 -6.37 4.24
CA THR A 179 9.70 -5.57 5.28
C THR A 179 8.92 -5.64 6.59
N ASN A 180 7.58 -5.53 6.55
CA ASN A 180 6.75 -5.66 7.74
C ASN A 180 6.79 -7.08 8.34
N ASP A 181 6.72 -8.11 7.49
CA ASP A 181 6.78 -9.52 7.92
C ASP A 181 8.14 -9.84 8.56
N ALA A 182 9.23 -9.14 8.19
CA ALA A 182 10.54 -9.26 8.81
C ALA A 182 10.69 -8.44 10.10
N LEU A 183 10.17 -7.20 10.15
CA LEU A 183 10.34 -6.29 11.29
C LEU A 183 9.41 -6.63 12.47
N VAL A 184 8.18 -7.07 12.20
CA VAL A 184 7.19 -7.32 13.26
C VAL A 184 7.65 -8.41 14.25
N PRO A 185 8.18 -9.58 13.82
CA PRO A 185 8.71 -10.57 14.76
C PRO A 185 9.85 -10.03 15.63
N ILE A 186 10.77 -9.26 15.04
CA ILE A 186 11.92 -8.67 15.74
C ILE A 186 11.45 -7.68 16.83
N LEU A 187 10.50 -6.80 16.49
CA LEU A 187 9.91 -5.87 17.45
C LEU A 187 9.15 -6.61 18.55
N VAL A 188 8.39 -7.66 18.21
CA VAL A 188 7.65 -8.46 19.18
C VAL A 188 8.58 -9.19 20.15
N ASP A 189 9.68 -9.75 19.67
CA ASP A 189 10.66 -10.44 20.52
C ASP A 189 11.42 -9.45 21.41
N ARG A 190 11.83 -8.28 20.88
CA ARG A 190 12.46 -7.22 21.66
C ARG A 190 11.53 -6.70 22.77
N ILE A 191 10.28 -6.40 22.44
CA ILE A 191 9.27 -5.98 23.43
C ILE A 191 9.07 -7.08 24.46
N ARG A 192 9.02 -8.36 24.06
CA ARG A 192 8.88 -9.51 24.98
C ARG A 192 10.05 -9.61 25.96
N ASP A 193 11.28 -9.43 25.49
CA ASP A 193 12.49 -9.59 26.32
C ASP A 193 12.70 -8.41 27.28
N GLU A 194 12.53 -7.17 26.81
CA GLU A 194 12.55 -5.98 27.66
C GLU A 194 11.46 -6.08 28.74
N PHE A 195 10.28 -6.57 28.34
CA PHE A 195 9.15 -6.77 29.23
C PHE A 195 9.39 -7.87 30.27
N ARG A 196 9.88 -9.05 29.85
CA ARG A 196 10.21 -10.17 30.74
C ARG A 196 11.18 -9.72 31.82
N THR A 197 12.22 -8.99 31.43
CA THR A 197 13.27 -8.52 32.34
C THR A 197 12.71 -7.52 33.37
N LYS A 198 11.84 -6.61 32.94
CA LYS A 198 11.20 -5.60 33.81
C LYS A 198 10.17 -6.18 34.77
N ILE A 199 9.36 -7.15 34.32
CA ILE A 199 8.47 -7.89 35.22
C ILE A 199 9.26 -8.66 36.27
N GLN A 200 10.29 -9.39 35.83
CA GLN A 200 11.01 -10.30 36.70
C GLN A 200 11.71 -9.54 37.82
N SER A 201 12.25 -8.34 37.54
CA SER A 201 12.81 -7.47 38.56
C SER A 201 11.75 -6.90 39.53
N GLN A 202 10.60 -6.43 39.02
CA GLN A 202 9.53 -5.90 39.88
C GLN A 202 8.92 -6.99 40.80
N ILE A 203 8.70 -8.20 40.27
CA ILE A 203 8.20 -9.33 41.05
C ILE A 203 9.22 -9.71 42.14
N GLN A 204 10.52 -9.79 41.81
CA GLN A 204 11.55 -10.11 42.79
C GLN A 204 11.62 -9.09 43.93
N VAL A 205 11.56 -7.79 43.62
CA VAL A 205 11.56 -6.73 44.63
C VAL A 205 10.31 -6.79 45.50
N GLY A 206 9.12 -6.93 44.90
CA GLY A 206 7.85 -6.99 45.64
C GLY A 206 7.72 -8.21 46.55
N ILE A 207 8.18 -9.38 46.09
CA ILE A 207 8.20 -10.60 46.92
C ILE A 207 9.19 -10.45 48.09
N LEU A 208 10.38 -9.89 47.85
CA LEU A 208 11.38 -9.68 48.91
C LEU A 208 10.93 -8.68 49.98
N GLU A 209 10.24 -7.60 49.59
CA GLU A 209 9.67 -6.65 50.55
C GLU A 209 8.53 -7.26 51.36
N GLN A 210 7.64 -8.03 50.73
CA GLN A 210 6.54 -8.68 51.44
C GLN A 210 7.03 -9.77 52.41
N LEU A 211 8.02 -10.57 52.00
CA LEU A 211 8.62 -11.59 52.87
C LEU A 211 9.32 -10.98 54.09
N LYS A 212 9.94 -9.80 53.95
CA LYS A 212 10.52 -9.06 55.10
C LYS A 212 9.46 -8.56 56.09
N SER A 213 8.23 -8.35 55.65
CA SER A 213 7.16 -7.76 56.48
C SER A 213 6.29 -8.77 57.25
N GLN A 214 6.42 -10.08 57.00
CA GLN A 214 5.51 -11.11 57.51
C GLN A 214 6.17 -12.15 58.43
N THR A 215 6.98 -11.71 59.39
CA THR A 215 7.64 -12.60 60.35
C THR A 215 6.82 -12.97 61.60
N ASP A 216 5.59 -12.48 61.80
CA ASP A 216 4.79 -12.84 62.99
C ASP A 216 3.33 -13.26 62.67
N SER A 217 3.00 -14.45 63.18
CA SER A 217 1.72 -15.14 63.48
C SER A 217 0.44 -14.99 62.63
N ASP A 218 -0.07 -16.20 62.31
CA ASP A 218 -1.45 -16.71 62.30
C ASP A 218 -2.42 -16.54 61.11
N SER A 219 -3.03 -17.71 60.80
CA SER A 219 -4.00 -18.11 59.79
C SER A 219 -3.51 -18.16 58.33
N GLN A 220 -3.01 -19.33 57.94
CA GLN A 220 -2.65 -19.68 56.54
C GLN A 220 -3.76 -19.38 55.52
N LEU A 221 -5.04 -19.48 55.91
CA LEU A 221 -6.16 -19.22 54.99
C LEU A 221 -6.32 -17.73 54.69
N ALA A 222 -6.21 -16.87 55.70
CA ALA A 222 -6.20 -15.42 55.50
C ALA A 222 -4.99 -15.00 54.65
N ARG A 223 -3.85 -15.65 54.87
CA ARG A 223 -2.62 -15.44 54.08
C ARG A 223 -2.80 -15.82 52.61
N ASN A 224 -3.44 -16.95 52.31
CA ASN A 224 -3.71 -17.37 50.93
C ASN A 224 -4.69 -16.45 50.21
N ASN A 225 -5.76 -16.01 50.87
CA ASN A 225 -6.70 -15.05 50.27
C ASN A 225 -6.04 -13.69 50.01
N GLN A 226 -5.19 -13.23 50.92
CA GLN A 226 -4.43 -12.00 50.75
C GLN A 226 -3.40 -12.12 49.62
N LEU A 227 -2.72 -13.28 49.50
CA LEU A 227 -1.82 -13.58 48.38
C LEU A 227 -2.54 -13.57 47.03
N GLN A 228 -3.72 -14.17 46.94
CA GLN A 228 -4.51 -14.16 45.69
C GLN A 228 -4.96 -12.75 45.30
N GLU A 229 -5.40 -11.93 46.26
CA GLU A 229 -5.80 -10.55 45.99
C GLU A 229 -4.61 -9.68 45.59
N LEU A 230 -3.46 -9.84 46.26
CA LEU A 230 -2.22 -9.18 45.88
C LEU A 230 -1.76 -9.60 44.49
N GLN A 231 -1.85 -10.89 44.16
CA GLN A 231 -1.55 -11.40 42.82
C GLN A 231 -2.46 -10.75 41.76
N ARG A 232 -3.78 -10.68 42.01
CA ARG A 232 -4.74 -10.07 41.08
C ARG A 232 -4.47 -8.57 40.85
N ARG A 233 -4.13 -7.85 41.92
CA ARG A 233 -3.73 -6.43 41.85
C ARG A 233 -2.41 -6.24 41.10
N LEU A 234 -1.45 -7.12 41.34
CA LEU A 234 -0.16 -7.10 40.64
C LEU A 234 -0.36 -7.37 39.15
N GLU A 235 -1.14 -8.39 38.78
CA GLU A 235 -1.47 -8.72 37.40
C GLU A 235 -2.16 -7.56 36.67
N THR A 236 -3.11 -6.89 37.34
CA THR A 236 -3.79 -5.71 36.76
C THR A 236 -2.83 -4.54 36.56
N LYS A 237 -2.04 -4.20 37.59
CA LYS A 237 -1.08 -3.09 37.53
C LYS A 237 0.01 -3.34 36.48
N ILE A 238 0.47 -4.58 36.37
CA ILE A 238 1.39 -5.01 35.33
C ILE A 238 0.73 -4.89 33.96
N GLY A 239 -0.52 -5.34 33.81
CA GLY A 239 -1.30 -5.22 32.57
C GLY A 239 -1.45 -3.77 32.07
N ASP A 240 -1.73 -2.84 32.97
CA ASP A 240 -1.84 -1.42 32.64
C ASP A 240 -0.47 -0.84 32.23
N GLN A 241 0.59 -1.17 32.99
CA GLN A 241 1.96 -0.74 32.64
C GLN A 241 2.44 -1.30 31.30
N ILE A 242 2.06 -2.54 30.94
CA ILE A 242 2.30 -3.10 29.60
C ILE A 242 1.64 -2.22 28.56
N HIS A 243 0.35 -1.96 28.75
CA HIS A 243 -0.44 -1.33 27.74
C HIS A 243 0.06 0.09 27.45
N ASP A 244 0.42 0.83 28.50
CA ASP A 244 0.99 2.16 28.39
C ASP A 244 2.38 2.14 27.74
N HIS A 245 3.24 1.17 28.10
CA HIS A 245 4.57 1.07 27.50
C HIS A 245 4.51 0.69 26.01
N ILE A 246 3.68 -0.29 25.64
CA ILE A 246 3.45 -0.64 24.23
C ILE A 246 2.91 0.57 23.46
N ARG A 247 1.96 1.31 24.05
CA ARG A 247 1.41 2.51 23.42
C ARG A 247 2.50 3.56 23.18
N ALA A 248 3.38 3.79 24.16
CA ALA A 248 4.48 4.73 24.03
C ALA A 248 5.47 4.33 22.92
N VAL A 249 5.92 3.07 22.90
CA VAL A 249 6.85 2.56 21.87
C VAL A 249 6.23 2.65 20.48
N VAL A 250 4.96 2.27 20.33
CA VAL A 250 4.25 2.38 19.05
C VAL A 250 4.12 3.84 18.60
N GLN A 251 3.85 4.77 19.52
CA GLN A 251 3.80 6.20 19.19
C GLN A 251 5.16 6.75 18.77
N GLU A 252 6.24 6.34 19.43
CA GLU A 252 7.61 6.74 19.09
C GLU A 252 7.99 6.27 17.68
N GLU A 253 7.73 5.00 17.36
CA GLU A 253 7.98 4.43 16.01
C GLU A 253 7.14 5.09 14.92
N ILE A 254 5.86 5.40 15.21
CA ILE A 254 5.01 6.16 14.27
C ILE A 254 5.59 7.56 14.03
N CYS A 255 6.10 8.21 15.08
CA CYS A 255 6.71 9.53 14.97
C CYS A 255 7.99 9.48 14.14
N ALA A 256 8.88 8.51 14.42
CA ALA A 256 10.12 8.30 13.67
C ALA A 256 9.84 8.01 12.18
N THR A 257 8.85 7.16 11.88
CA THR A 257 8.45 6.84 10.51
C THR A 257 7.94 8.08 9.76
N LYS A 258 7.11 8.91 10.41
CA LYS A 258 6.62 10.16 9.83
C LYS A 258 7.75 11.15 9.55
N GLN A 259 8.72 11.26 10.47
CA GLN A 259 9.88 12.12 10.30
C GLN A 259 10.75 11.64 9.11
N GLN A 260 10.97 10.33 8.99
CA GLN A 260 11.70 9.75 7.87
C GLN A 260 10.98 9.99 6.53
N GLN A 261 9.66 9.82 6.49
CA GLN A 261 8.87 10.09 5.29
C GLN A 261 8.93 11.56 4.88
N GLN A 262 8.86 12.48 5.85
CA GLN A 262 9.01 13.92 5.59
C GLN A 262 10.40 14.25 5.04
N GLN A 263 11.46 13.62 5.56
CA GLN A 263 12.82 13.81 5.06
C GLN A 263 12.98 13.28 3.63
N GLN A 264 12.40 12.12 3.30
CA GLN A 264 12.40 11.61 1.93
C GLN A 264 11.66 12.53 0.97
N GLN A 265 10.52 13.09 1.39
CA GLN A 265 9.76 14.05 0.58
C GLN A 265 10.57 15.32 0.31
N GLN A 266 11.28 15.84 1.31
CA GLN A 266 12.19 16.99 1.14
C GLN A 266 13.35 16.67 0.18
N GLN A 267 13.93 15.48 0.26
CA GLN A 267 14.98 15.05 -0.67
C GLN A 267 14.46 14.94 -2.11
N GLN A 268 13.24 14.43 -2.31
CA GLN A 268 12.62 14.38 -3.63
C GLN A 268 12.35 15.78 -4.20
N GLN A 269 11.81 16.69 -3.39
CA GLN A 269 11.61 18.08 -3.80
C GLN A 269 12.93 18.77 -4.16
N GLN A 270 13.99 18.53 -3.39
CA GLN A 270 15.32 19.06 -3.70
C GLN A 270 15.84 18.51 -5.03
N LEU A 271 15.72 17.20 -5.26
CA LEU A 271 16.15 16.58 -6.51
C LEU A 271 15.39 17.16 -7.71
N GLN A 272 14.08 17.36 -7.59
CA GLN A 272 13.26 18.00 -8.64
C GLN A 272 13.73 19.43 -8.94
N CYS A 273 14.03 20.21 -7.90
CA CYS A 273 14.60 21.55 -8.06
C CYS A 273 15.95 21.52 -8.79
N ASP A 274 16.84 20.58 -8.46
CA ASP A 274 18.17 20.44 -9.06
C ASP A 274 18.07 20.02 -10.55
N ILE A 275 17.14 19.12 -10.87
CA ILE A 275 16.84 18.70 -12.25
C ILE A 275 16.33 19.89 -13.06
N LEU A 276 15.35 20.64 -12.54
CA LEU A 276 14.80 21.82 -13.21
C LEU A 276 15.86 22.90 -13.44
N ALA A 277 16.73 23.14 -12.45
CA ALA A 277 17.84 24.08 -12.60
C ALA A 277 18.82 23.65 -13.69
N THR A 278 19.14 22.35 -13.75
CA THR A 278 20.02 21.77 -14.78
C THR A 278 19.41 21.92 -16.17
N LEU A 279 18.13 21.57 -16.34
CA LEU A 279 17.40 21.73 -17.60
C LEU A 279 17.37 23.19 -18.04
N GLN A 280 17.11 24.13 -17.13
CA GLN A 280 17.12 25.56 -17.44
C GLN A 280 18.50 26.06 -17.91
N GLY A 281 19.58 25.54 -17.31
CA GLY A 281 20.95 25.81 -17.76
C GLY A 281 21.22 25.29 -19.17
N LEU A 282 20.80 24.06 -19.48
CA LEU A 282 20.93 23.47 -20.82
C LEU A 282 20.14 24.23 -21.88
N ILE A 283 18.89 24.62 -21.59
CA ILE A 283 18.05 25.42 -22.48
C ILE A 283 18.71 26.77 -22.77
N SER A 284 19.24 27.43 -21.73
CA SER A 284 19.92 28.73 -21.89
C SER A 284 21.16 28.60 -22.77
N LYS A 285 21.95 27.54 -22.58
CA LYS A 285 23.14 27.27 -23.40
C LYS A 285 22.80 26.95 -24.85
N ALA A 286 21.75 26.16 -25.09
CA ALA A 286 21.27 25.88 -26.44
C ALA A 286 20.77 27.16 -27.13
N ALA A 287 20.03 28.01 -26.42
CA ALA A 287 19.55 29.28 -26.95
C ALA A 287 20.70 30.23 -27.33
N THR A 288 21.78 30.29 -26.54
CA THR A 288 22.97 31.07 -26.90
C THR A 288 23.68 30.51 -28.14
N GLN A 289 23.78 29.19 -28.25
CA GLN A 289 24.43 28.55 -29.40
C GLN A 289 23.65 28.78 -30.69
N ILE A 290 22.32 28.59 -30.67
CA ILE A 290 21.45 28.87 -31.82
C ILE A 290 21.56 30.35 -32.23
N LYS A 291 21.61 31.27 -31.27
CA LYS A 291 21.77 32.70 -31.56
C LYS A 291 23.11 32.99 -32.24
N GLU A 292 24.20 32.36 -31.82
CA GLU A 292 25.51 32.51 -32.44
C GLU A 292 25.54 31.94 -33.87
N GLU A 293 24.99 30.74 -34.08
CA GLU A 293 24.88 30.12 -35.40
C GLU A 293 24.05 30.98 -36.37
N VAL A 294 22.87 31.45 -35.96
CA VAL A 294 22.02 32.34 -36.78
C VAL A 294 22.71 33.66 -37.10
N LEU A 295 23.49 34.23 -36.17
CA LEU A 295 24.24 35.46 -36.42
C LEU A 295 25.38 35.26 -37.43
N LEU A 296 26.02 34.09 -37.43
CA LEU A 296 27.05 33.73 -38.41
C LEU A 296 26.43 33.57 -39.80
N ASP A 297 25.32 32.84 -39.92
CA ASP A 297 24.61 32.63 -41.20
C ASP A 297 24.14 33.96 -41.80
N LEU A 298 23.55 34.85 -41.00
CA LEU A 298 23.12 36.18 -41.45
C LEU A 298 24.31 37.06 -41.90
N HIS A 299 25.47 36.91 -41.29
CA HIS A 299 26.66 37.66 -41.67
C HIS A 299 27.19 37.20 -43.03
N ASP A 300 27.20 35.89 -43.27
CA ASP A 300 27.60 35.30 -44.54
C ASP A 300 26.62 35.65 -45.67
N GLU A 301 25.31 35.56 -45.43
CA GLU A 301 24.29 36.01 -46.41
C GLU A 301 24.44 37.49 -46.77
N HIS A 302 24.66 38.35 -45.77
CA HIS A 302 24.87 39.78 -46.01
C HIS A 302 26.16 40.02 -46.82
N ARG A 303 27.22 39.26 -46.55
CA ARG A 303 28.48 39.34 -47.28
C ARG A 303 28.31 38.91 -48.74
N GLU A 304 27.61 37.81 -49.01
CA GLU A 304 27.34 37.34 -50.37
C GLU A 304 26.46 38.32 -51.16
N ARG A 305 25.39 38.85 -50.55
CA ARG A 305 24.53 39.88 -51.16
C ARG A 305 25.26 41.19 -51.44
N SER A 306 26.26 41.55 -50.63
CA SER A 306 27.07 42.76 -50.85
C SER A 306 28.01 42.64 -52.05
N ILE A 307 28.28 41.42 -52.55
CA ILE A 307 29.19 41.16 -53.67
C ILE A 307 28.42 41.05 -55.01
N ALA A 308 27.10 40.79 -54.98
CA ALA A 308 26.26 40.64 -56.16
C ALA A 308 25.27 41.81 -56.34
N LEU A 309 25.63 42.80 -57.16
CA LEU A 309 24.70 43.78 -57.74
C LEU A 309 24.59 43.52 -59.25
N PRO A 310 23.36 43.32 -59.75
CA PRO A 310 22.76 44.38 -60.57
C PRO A 310 21.39 44.82 -60.05
N LEU A 311 21.13 46.11 -60.22
CA LEU A 311 19.87 46.81 -60.00
C LEU A 311 18.75 46.21 -60.86
N ASP A 312 17.91 45.37 -60.28
CA ASP A 312 16.46 45.53 -60.25
C ASP A 312 15.81 44.29 -59.62
N VAL A 313 14.68 44.50 -58.96
CA VAL A 313 13.68 43.52 -58.48
C VAL A 313 13.67 43.18 -56.97
N GLU A 314 12.47 43.41 -56.43
CA GLU A 314 11.84 43.20 -55.12
C GLU A 314 12.49 42.32 -54.02
N PRO A 315 13.01 42.93 -52.93
CA PRO A 315 13.50 42.21 -51.74
C PRO A 315 12.48 42.07 -50.58
N VAL A 316 11.21 42.46 -50.79
CA VAL A 316 10.26 42.65 -49.67
C VAL A 316 9.47 41.37 -49.30
N ARG A 317 9.40 40.36 -50.17
CA ARG A 317 8.60 39.16 -49.88
C ARG A 317 9.29 38.14 -48.97
N GLU A 318 10.56 37.85 -49.20
CA GLU A 318 11.29 36.84 -48.40
C GLU A 318 11.53 37.30 -46.95
N THR A 319 11.76 38.59 -46.73
CA THR A 319 11.95 39.16 -45.39
C THR A 319 10.70 39.08 -44.52
N ASN A 320 9.51 39.12 -45.13
CA ASN A 320 8.25 38.94 -44.40
C ASN A 320 8.01 37.48 -43.99
N GLN A 321 8.44 36.51 -44.82
CA GLN A 321 8.26 35.09 -44.55
C GLN A 321 9.13 34.61 -43.38
N LEU A 322 10.40 35.03 -43.34
CA LEU A 322 11.30 34.81 -42.19
C LEU A 322 10.76 35.44 -40.90
N ARG A 323 10.14 36.62 -40.99
CA ARG A 323 9.56 37.31 -39.83
C ARG A 323 8.37 36.55 -39.26
N GLU A 324 7.52 35.96 -40.10
CA GLU A 324 6.41 35.11 -39.66
C GLU A 324 6.90 33.82 -38.99
N GLU A 325 7.97 33.21 -39.51
CA GLU A 325 8.52 31.99 -38.92
C GLU A 325 9.13 32.21 -37.53
N VAL A 326 9.86 33.33 -37.37
CA VAL A 326 10.40 33.74 -36.05
C VAL A 326 9.28 34.01 -35.05
N LEU A 327 8.18 34.64 -35.46
CA LEU A 327 7.01 34.85 -34.61
C LEU A 327 6.35 33.53 -34.20
N ARG A 328 6.25 32.56 -35.12
CA ARG A 328 5.70 31.22 -34.84
C ARG A 328 6.53 30.47 -33.80
N LEU A 329 7.86 30.46 -33.97
CA LEU A 329 8.77 29.82 -33.03
C LEU A 329 8.71 30.47 -31.64
N LYS A 330 8.59 31.81 -31.59
CA LYS A 330 8.42 32.53 -30.33
C LYS A 330 7.15 32.10 -29.57
N VAL A 331 6.01 31.97 -30.27
CA VAL A 331 4.75 31.51 -29.66
C VAL A 331 4.86 30.09 -29.13
N GLN A 332 5.52 29.18 -29.86
CA GLN A 332 5.76 27.81 -29.41
C GLN A 332 6.64 27.77 -28.15
N MET A 333 7.66 28.63 -28.09
CA MET A 333 8.53 28.74 -26.92
C MET A 333 7.79 29.29 -25.69
N ASP A 334 6.96 30.32 -25.86
CA ASP A 334 6.14 30.89 -24.77
C ASP A 334 5.10 29.88 -24.24
N ALA A 335 4.55 29.02 -25.12
CA ALA A 335 3.66 27.94 -24.72
C ALA A 335 4.38 26.87 -23.86
N LEU A 336 5.61 26.50 -24.24
CA LEU A 336 6.44 25.58 -23.44
C LEU A 336 6.79 26.16 -22.07
N TYR A 337 7.13 27.45 -21.99
CA TYR A 337 7.36 28.12 -20.71
C TYR A 337 6.11 28.15 -19.83
N SER A 338 4.92 28.34 -20.43
CA SER A 338 3.65 28.33 -19.70
C SER A 338 3.30 26.95 -19.14
N LEU A 339 3.56 25.87 -19.90
CA LEU A 339 3.39 24.50 -19.44
C LEU A 339 4.35 24.15 -18.29
N LEU A 340 5.61 24.59 -18.39
CA LEU A 340 6.59 24.43 -17.31
C LEU A 340 6.22 25.23 -16.05
N ALA A 341 5.57 26.38 -16.19
CA ALA A 341 5.09 27.17 -15.05
C ALA A 341 3.86 26.54 -14.39
N ALA A 342 2.93 25.99 -15.18
CA ALA A 342 1.74 25.30 -14.68
C ALA A 342 2.10 24.02 -13.91
N GLY A 343 3.16 23.31 -14.29
CA GLY A 343 3.65 22.14 -13.56
C GLY A 343 4.33 22.44 -12.20
N ARG A 344 4.51 23.71 -11.82
CA ARG A 344 5.06 24.12 -10.52
C ARG A 344 3.99 24.43 -9.46
N GLN A 345 2.72 24.52 -9.85
CA GLN A 345 1.57 24.70 -8.95
C GLN A 345 0.98 23.35 -8.60
#